data_AF-I2G1M6-F1
#
_entry.id   AF-I2G1M6-F1
#
_cell.length_a   1.000
_cell.length_b   1.000
_cell.length_c   1.000
_cell.angle_alpha   90.00
_cell.angle_beta   90.00
_cell.angle_gamma   90.00
#
_symmetry.space_group_name_H-M   'P 1'
#
loop_
_entity.id
_entity.type
_entity.pdbx_description
1 polymer ?
#
loop_
_entity_poly.entity_id
_entity_poly.type
_entity_poly.pdbx_seq_one_letter_code
_entity_poly.pdbx_strand_id
1 'polypeptide(L)'
;MTAIPLDQFDAVLGSTSTEISSVALGGHILSTSDEWFAPASSLLKVGPAPSLKGQFGPKGALFDGWETRRHNPTYDWVILRLGPSAGGRLIGFDVDTANFNGNEAPEISIHALALTPEEEAQTGNALAQNDALWEEVVPVSPCGPSQRHLFKVAEGKGDKIYTHIKLHMIPDGGIARFRVYGVIPPPPVGQGEGEEVNAENSALNVLDLAHCLNGGRVVFTDDQHFGAGSNIILPGRGKDMGDGWETRRSRAKGHFNWAIIKLGEPGFLSYAEVDTAHFLGNFPESVELLGTVYNHSSTVPSAAAEWITLLPRTKLGPGRRHFFPISGGSYITHVMVKMHPDGGIKRVRLHGRRAATIISAAMDVNALPVIPVPQDIQDPLPSATSDPFAPVSALPPSTISRGTCKCNTTTGIVLHSTFVAAVHLTAEAFKPYGAVIDGPSAQNPDKWKPFKIVNQGTAKKYLNLAEILNKYPSEAGAKTNVHVYRCDPAPTLPFEVKLLERHRFTTQAFIPMVPVDGKQKGFLVVVALNGQDDKPDLNTLAVFLATTEQAIQYHPGIWHHPMIALGKQATDFACIVNESVTQPQLDCDEVEV
;
A
#
# COMPACT_ATOMS: atom_id res chain seq x y z
N MET A 1 -29.22 -19.63 11.40
CA MET A 1 -27.84 -20.10 11.15
C MET A 1 -27.13 -19.03 10.34
N THR A 2 -25.93 -18.66 10.72
CA THR A 2 -25.06 -17.74 9.97
C THR A 2 -24.34 -18.45 8.82
N ALA A 3 -24.18 -19.78 8.85
CA ALA A 3 -23.50 -20.53 7.80
C ALA A 3 -24.21 -20.44 6.42
N ILE A 4 -23.42 -20.29 5.37
CA ILE A 4 -23.86 -20.20 3.97
C ILE A 4 -23.28 -21.39 3.19
N PRO A 5 -24.07 -22.09 2.36
CA PRO A 5 -23.55 -23.10 1.42
C PRO A 5 -22.54 -22.52 0.42
N LEU A 6 -21.51 -23.29 0.04
CA LEU A 6 -20.45 -22.82 -0.87
C LEU A 6 -20.98 -22.39 -2.25
N ASP A 7 -22.00 -23.05 -2.76
CA ASP A 7 -22.68 -22.74 -4.02
C ASP A 7 -23.49 -21.43 -3.98
N GLN A 8 -23.72 -20.87 -2.78
CA GLN A 8 -24.37 -19.57 -2.60
C GLN A 8 -23.36 -18.43 -2.39
N PHE A 9 -22.05 -18.68 -2.52
CA PHE A 9 -21.03 -17.66 -2.37
C PHE A 9 -21.32 -16.43 -3.20
N ASP A 10 -21.53 -16.58 -4.51
CA ASP A 10 -21.72 -15.44 -5.42
C ASP A 10 -23.00 -14.65 -5.11
N ALA A 11 -24.07 -15.36 -4.75
CA ALA A 11 -25.37 -14.76 -4.45
C ALA A 11 -25.38 -13.96 -3.14
N VAL A 12 -24.59 -14.37 -2.15
CA VAL A 12 -24.59 -13.76 -0.81
C VAL A 12 -23.39 -12.85 -0.58
N LEU A 13 -22.20 -13.27 -0.98
CA LEU A 13 -20.92 -12.60 -0.71
C LEU A 13 -20.26 -12.06 -1.98
N GLY A 14 -20.30 -12.79 -3.10
CA GLY A 14 -19.42 -12.51 -4.25
C GLY A 14 -19.79 -11.28 -5.09
N SER A 15 -21.04 -11.13 -5.53
CA SER A 15 -21.36 -10.20 -6.62
C SER A 15 -21.54 -8.73 -6.23
N THR A 16 -21.68 -8.43 -4.93
CA THR A 16 -22.03 -7.07 -4.46
C THR A 16 -21.18 -6.58 -3.28
N SER A 17 -20.16 -7.34 -2.89
CA SER A 17 -19.27 -7.02 -1.79
C SER A 17 -17.80 -7.00 -2.22
N THR A 18 -16.97 -6.40 -1.37
CA THR A 18 -15.52 -6.38 -1.50
C THR A 18 -14.91 -7.13 -0.32
N GLU A 19 -13.83 -7.89 -0.55
CA GLU A 19 -13.00 -8.41 0.55
C GLU A 19 -12.24 -7.25 1.20
N ILE A 20 -12.69 -6.79 2.37
CA ILE A 20 -12.16 -5.62 3.08
C ILE A 20 -11.10 -5.93 4.15
N SER A 21 -10.82 -7.22 4.39
CA SER A 21 -9.72 -7.66 5.27
C SER A 21 -8.38 -7.81 4.54
N SER A 22 -8.39 -7.83 3.20
CA SER A 22 -7.22 -8.16 2.40
C SER A 22 -6.05 -7.22 2.67
N VAL A 23 -4.84 -7.78 2.72
CA VAL A 23 -3.62 -6.95 2.74
C VAL A 23 -3.58 -5.98 1.56
N ALA A 24 -4.12 -6.37 0.40
CA ALA A 24 -4.14 -5.52 -0.80
C ALA A 24 -4.97 -4.23 -0.65
N LEU A 25 -5.82 -4.15 0.38
CA LEU A 25 -6.59 -2.95 0.73
C LEU A 25 -6.05 -2.24 1.99
N GLY A 26 -4.91 -2.66 2.53
CA GLY A 26 -4.32 -2.14 3.76
C GLY A 26 -4.68 -2.90 5.03
N GLY A 27 -5.39 -4.04 4.92
CA GLY A 27 -5.73 -4.86 6.07
C GLY A 27 -4.49 -5.46 6.74
N HIS A 28 -4.43 -5.45 8.06
CA HIS A 28 -3.26 -5.94 8.81
C HIS A 28 -3.63 -6.46 10.20
N ILE A 29 -2.78 -7.33 10.73
CA ILE A 29 -2.90 -7.89 12.08
C ILE A 29 -2.37 -6.87 13.09
N LEU A 30 -3.12 -6.64 14.17
CA LEU A 30 -2.70 -5.79 15.28
C LEU A 30 -2.05 -6.61 16.40
N SER A 31 -2.68 -7.71 16.78
CA SER A 31 -2.23 -8.58 17.87
C SER A 31 -2.90 -9.95 17.80
N THR A 32 -2.33 -10.92 18.51
CA THR A 32 -2.82 -12.30 18.57
C THR A 32 -2.34 -12.97 19.86
N SER A 33 -2.99 -14.07 20.25
CA SER A 33 -2.59 -14.88 21.42
C SER A 33 -1.30 -15.66 21.19
N ASP A 34 -1.14 -16.29 20.01
CA ASP A 34 0.00 -17.14 19.66
C ASP A 34 0.15 -17.24 18.14
N GLU A 35 1.39 -17.46 17.67
CA GLU A 35 1.73 -17.69 16.26
C GLU A 35 2.85 -18.73 16.16
N TRP A 36 2.77 -19.78 16.96
CA TRP A 36 3.89 -20.68 17.11
C TRP A 36 4.28 -21.35 15.80
N PHE A 37 3.36 -22.04 15.13
CA PHE A 37 3.69 -22.82 13.92
C PHE A 37 3.60 -21.98 12.64
N ALA A 38 2.63 -21.08 12.54
CA ALA A 38 2.47 -20.23 11.36
C ALA A 38 1.86 -18.85 11.71
N PRO A 39 2.28 -17.76 11.03
CA PRO A 39 1.92 -16.40 11.40
C PRO A 39 0.50 -16.01 10.99
N ALA A 40 -0.20 -15.27 11.84
CA ALA A 40 -1.54 -14.76 11.63
C ALA A 40 -1.64 -13.80 10.43
N SER A 41 -0.53 -13.14 10.06
CA SER A 41 -0.47 -12.32 8.84
C SER A 41 -0.78 -13.09 7.56
N SER A 42 -0.60 -14.43 7.54
CA SER A 42 -0.96 -15.27 6.40
C SER A 42 -2.47 -15.32 6.13
N LEU A 43 -3.31 -15.05 7.14
CA LEU A 43 -4.76 -15.05 7.01
C LEU A 43 -5.27 -14.07 5.94
N LEU A 44 -4.55 -12.95 5.77
CA LEU A 44 -5.00 -11.80 4.98
C LEU A 44 -4.42 -11.78 3.56
N LYS A 45 -3.62 -12.79 3.17
CA LYS A 45 -3.02 -12.88 1.84
C LYS A 45 -4.11 -13.07 0.77
N VAL A 46 -3.93 -12.40 -0.37
CA VAL A 46 -4.88 -12.37 -1.50
C VAL A 46 -5.16 -13.76 -2.08
N GLY A 47 -4.08 -14.49 -2.40
CA GLY A 47 -4.16 -15.77 -3.09
C GLY A 47 -4.55 -16.93 -2.15
N PRO A 48 -5.03 -18.06 -2.72
CA PRO A 48 -5.27 -19.28 -1.94
C PRO A 48 -3.97 -19.76 -1.26
N ALA A 49 -4.10 -20.52 -0.17
CA ALA A 49 -2.96 -21.10 0.52
C ALA A 49 -2.37 -22.27 -0.30
N PRO A 50 -1.12 -22.16 -0.80
CA PRO A 50 -0.45 -23.27 -1.45
C PRO A 50 -0.16 -24.38 -0.44
N SER A 51 -0.16 -25.63 -0.91
CA SER A 51 0.27 -26.76 -0.09
C SER A 51 1.77 -26.73 0.11
N LEU A 52 2.21 -26.78 1.37
CA LEU A 52 3.62 -26.93 1.75
C LEU A 52 3.93 -28.34 2.27
N LYS A 53 3.11 -29.32 1.88
CA LYS A 53 3.23 -30.71 2.34
C LYS A 53 4.66 -31.25 2.13
N GLY A 54 5.25 -31.78 3.20
CA GLY A 54 6.60 -32.32 3.19
C GLY A 54 7.71 -31.30 3.46
N GLN A 55 7.36 -30.01 3.61
CA GLN A 55 8.30 -28.98 4.05
C GLN A 55 8.24 -28.82 5.57
N PHE A 56 9.40 -28.75 6.22
CA PHE A 56 9.51 -28.66 7.68
C PHE A 56 10.45 -27.52 8.06
N GLY A 57 10.03 -26.73 9.05
CA GLY A 57 10.86 -25.75 9.73
C GLY A 57 11.24 -26.23 11.14
N PRO A 58 11.98 -25.40 11.90
CA PRO A 58 12.42 -25.73 13.25
C PRO A 58 11.29 -26.07 14.24
N LYS A 59 10.07 -25.62 13.95
CA LYS A 59 8.90 -25.80 14.81
C LYS A 59 7.96 -26.93 14.36
N GLY A 60 8.14 -27.51 13.17
CA GLY A 60 7.25 -28.54 12.64
C GLY A 60 7.00 -28.41 11.13
N ALA A 61 5.92 -29.01 10.65
CA ALA A 61 5.49 -28.86 9.26
C ALA A 61 5.15 -27.39 8.97
N LEU A 62 5.51 -26.91 7.77
CA LEU A 62 5.18 -25.55 7.36
C LEU A 62 3.76 -25.49 6.79
N PHE A 63 3.06 -24.40 7.09
CA PHE A 63 1.74 -24.09 6.53
C PHE A 63 1.69 -22.63 6.06
N ASP A 64 0.96 -22.37 4.98
CA ASP A 64 0.58 -21.01 4.61
C ASP A 64 -0.78 -20.67 5.25
N GLY A 65 -0.73 -20.29 6.53
CA GLY A 65 -1.88 -19.97 7.36
C GLY A 65 -1.44 -19.43 8.73
N TRP A 66 -2.39 -19.28 9.64
CA TRP A 66 -2.18 -19.08 11.06
C TRP A 66 -2.29 -20.42 11.77
N GLU A 67 -1.32 -20.79 12.60
CA GLU A 67 -1.39 -22.02 13.39
C GLU A 67 -0.73 -21.82 14.76
N THR A 68 -1.47 -22.19 15.82
CA THR A 68 -1.10 -21.95 17.22
C THR A 68 -0.64 -23.23 17.93
N ARG A 69 -0.04 -23.08 19.12
CA ARG A 69 0.34 -24.23 19.96
C ARG A 69 -0.88 -25.06 20.37
N ARG A 70 -0.65 -26.36 20.46
CA ARG A 70 -1.64 -27.32 20.95
C ARG A 70 -1.96 -27.13 22.43
N HIS A 71 -3.17 -27.55 22.80
CA HIS A 71 -3.66 -27.69 24.18
C HIS A 71 -3.92 -26.34 24.87
N ASN A 72 -4.40 -25.36 24.11
CA ASN A 72 -5.00 -24.18 24.71
C ASN A 72 -6.28 -24.61 25.47
N PRO A 73 -6.43 -24.28 26.76
CA PRO A 73 -7.60 -24.72 27.53
C PRO A 73 -8.87 -23.94 27.18
N THR A 74 -8.77 -22.84 26.45
CA THR A 74 -9.92 -21.97 26.13
C THR A 74 -10.07 -21.73 24.64
N TYR A 75 -9.25 -20.85 24.06
CA TYR A 75 -9.31 -20.41 22.67
C TYR A 75 -8.08 -19.55 22.34
N ASP A 76 -7.69 -19.55 21.08
CA ASP A 76 -6.78 -18.58 20.49
C ASP A 76 -7.54 -17.45 19.80
N TRP A 77 -6.90 -16.30 19.65
CA TRP A 77 -7.52 -15.13 19.05
C TRP A 77 -6.54 -14.32 18.21
N VAL A 78 -7.09 -13.61 17.23
CA VAL A 78 -6.37 -12.61 16.44
C VAL A 78 -7.25 -11.37 16.27
N ILE A 79 -6.65 -10.20 16.42
CA ILE A 79 -7.28 -8.90 16.16
C ILE A 79 -6.65 -8.31 14.90
N LEU A 80 -7.50 -7.87 13.98
CA LEU A 80 -7.07 -7.24 12.73
C LEU A 80 -7.82 -5.93 12.49
N ARG A 81 -7.11 -5.01 11.84
CA ARG A 81 -7.66 -3.78 11.29
C ARG A 81 -8.06 -4.02 9.84
N LEU A 82 -9.32 -3.72 9.49
CA LEU A 82 -9.80 -3.77 8.11
C LEU A 82 -9.06 -2.72 7.27
N GLY A 83 -8.89 -2.99 5.97
CA GLY A 83 -8.14 -2.12 5.07
C GLY A 83 -8.72 -0.70 4.93
N PRO A 84 -10.02 -0.55 4.61
CA PRO A 84 -10.62 0.77 4.48
C PRO A 84 -10.59 1.56 5.80
N SER A 85 -10.03 2.76 5.78
CA SER A 85 -9.94 3.63 6.97
C SER A 85 -11.30 3.94 7.58
N ALA A 86 -12.32 4.17 6.74
CA ALA A 86 -13.70 4.40 7.19
C ALA A 86 -14.42 3.12 7.70
N GLY A 87 -13.77 1.95 7.64
CA GLY A 87 -14.38 0.67 7.92
C GLY A 87 -15.31 0.19 6.81
N GLY A 88 -16.17 -0.79 7.13
CA GLY A 88 -17.14 -1.33 6.19
C GLY A 88 -18.38 -1.88 6.88
N ARG A 89 -19.49 -1.89 6.14
CA ARG A 89 -20.70 -2.64 6.53
C ARG A 89 -20.51 -4.10 6.17
N LEU A 90 -20.50 -4.98 7.16
CA LEU A 90 -20.17 -6.38 6.98
C LEU A 90 -21.35 -7.12 6.34
N ILE A 91 -21.07 -7.95 5.34
CA ILE A 91 -22.04 -8.88 4.74
C ILE A 91 -21.77 -10.29 5.27
N GLY A 92 -20.51 -10.69 5.32
CA GLY A 92 -20.14 -12.02 5.78
C GLY A 92 -18.64 -12.30 5.73
N PHE A 93 -18.30 -13.57 5.87
CA PHE A 93 -16.95 -14.06 6.11
C PHE A 93 -16.70 -15.37 5.37
N ASP A 94 -15.43 -15.63 5.08
CA ASP A 94 -14.94 -16.91 4.57
C ASP A 94 -13.73 -17.33 5.40
N VAL A 95 -13.90 -18.43 6.14
CA VAL A 95 -12.87 -19.07 6.95
C VAL A 95 -12.40 -20.30 6.17
N ASP A 96 -11.20 -20.22 5.59
CA ASP A 96 -10.61 -21.29 4.81
C ASP A 96 -9.59 -22.04 5.65
N THR A 97 -9.80 -23.35 5.81
CA THR A 97 -8.91 -24.26 6.54
C THR A 97 -8.01 -25.06 5.59
N ALA A 98 -7.91 -24.66 4.32
CA ALA A 98 -7.11 -25.35 3.30
C ALA A 98 -5.74 -25.83 3.81
N ASN A 99 -5.43 -27.09 3.51
CA ASN A 99 -4.21 -27.80 3.90
C ASN A 99 -4.12 -28.21 5.39
N PHE A 100 -4.95 -27.66 6.29
CA PHE A 100 -5.09 -28.16 7.66
C PHE A 100 -6.07 -29.34 7.68
N ASN A 101 -5.62 -30.52 8.09
CA ASN A 101 -6.41 -31.75 8.03
C ASN A 101 -6.08 -32.66 9.22
N GLY A 102 -6.92 -32.59 10.24
CA GLY A 102 -6.71 -33.12 11.59
C GLY A 102 -6.11 -32.11 12.57
N ASN A 103 -5.72 -30.92 12.11
CA ASN A 103 -5.18 -29.80 12.91
C ASN A 103 -5.81 -28.45 12.55
N GLU A 104 -6.92 -28.45 11.81
CA GLU A 104 -7.73 -27.26 11.55
C GLU A 104 -8.35 -26.70 12.83
N ALA A 105 -8.76 -25.44 12.79
CA ALA A 105 -9.66 -24.88 13.79
C ALA A 105 -10.93 -25.74 13.93
N PRO A 106 -11.25 -26.30 15.11
CA PRO A 106 -12.47 -27.08 15.31
C PRO A 106 -13.73 -26.20 15.27
N GLU A 107 -13.70 -25.07 15.96
CA GLU A 107 -14.77 -24.08 15.99
C GLU A 107 -14.18 -22.66 15.92
N ILE A 108 -14.98 -21.71 15.46
CA ILE A 108 -14.64 -20.29 15.42
C ILE A 108 -15.78 -19.44 15.94
N SER A 109 -15.47 -18.24 16.42
CA SER A 109 -16.44 -17.14 16.53
C SER A 109 -15.80 -15.85 16.01
N ILE A 110 -16.63 -14.90 15.57
CA ILE A 110 -16.14 -13.65 14.99
C ILE A 110 -16.83 -12.50 15.71
N HIS A 111 -16.00 -11.55 16.13
CA HIS A 111 -16.43 -10.30 16.74
C HIS A 111 -15.97 -9.12 15.90
N ALA A 112 -16.73 -8.04 15.95
CA ALA A 112 -16.40 -6.80 15.26
C ALA A 112 -16.57 -5.62 16.22
N LEU A 113 -15.76 -4.59 16.01
CA LEU A 113 -15.97 -3.29 16.66
C LEU A 113 -15.67 -2.15 15.72
N ALA A 114 -16.14 -0.97 16.11
CA ALA A 114 -15.90 0.28 15.41
C ALA A 114 -15.17 1.21 16.37
N LEU A 115 -14.13 1.86 15.87
CA LEU A 115 -13.46 2.99 16.51
C LEU A 115 -13.61 4.21 15.59
N THR A 116 -13.83 5.38 16.18
CA THR A 116 -13.63 6.64 15.44
C THR A 116 -12.14 6.86 15.16
N PRO A 117 -11.77 7.73 14.21
CA PRO A 117 -10.37 8.08 13.98
C PRO A 117 -9.65 8.58 15.25
N GLU A 118 -10.34 9.30 16.12
CA GLU A 118 -9.79 9.80 17.38
C GLU A 118 -9.57 8.69 18.40
N GLU A 119 -10.53 7.75 18.51
CA GLU A 119 -10.41 6.58 19.36
C GLU A 119 -9.26 5.68 18.88
N GLU A 120 -9.20 5.41 17.57
CA GLU A 120 -8.15 4.62 16.95
C GLU A 120 -6.76 5.24 17.17
N ALA A 121 -6.62 6.57 17.03
CA ALA A 121 -5.36 7.27 17.30
C ALA A 121 -4.92 7.18 18.78
N GLN A 122 -5.85 7.10 19.72
CA GLN A 122 -5.57 6.95 21.14
C GLN A 122 -5.22 5.50 21.51
N THR A 123 -5.93 4.54 20.94
CA THR A 123 -5.71 3.11 21.18
C THR A 123 -4.42 2.62 20.50
N GLY A 124 -4.10 3.11 19.30
CA GLY A 124 -3.02 2.58 18.47
C GLY A 124 -3.17 1.06 18.29
N ASN A 125 -2.05 0.33 18.40
CA ASN A 125 -2.05 -1.14 18.30
C ASN A 125 -2.44 -1.85 19.61
N ALA A 126 -2.86 -1.11 20.66
CA ALA A 126 -3.12 -1.65 22.00
C ALA A 126 -4.57 -2.05 22.25
N LEU A 127 -5.36 -2.29 21.19
CA LEU A 127 -6.76 -2.69 21.30
C LEU A 127 -6.87 -4.03 22.06
N ALA A 128 -7.52 -4.00 23.22
CA ALA A 128 -7.56 -5.13 24.12
C ALA A 128 -8.49 -6.24 23.60
N GLN A 129 -8.07 -7.50 23.81
CA GLN A 129 -8.89 -8.66 23.45
C GLN A 129 -10.23 -8.69 24.20
N ASN A 130 -10.25 -8.21 25.44
CA ASN A 130 -11.42 -8.18 26.32
C ASN A 130 -12.11 -6.81 26.36
N ASP A 131 -11.88 -5.96 25.35
CA ASP A 131 -12.58 -4.67 25.23
C ASP A 131 -14.11 -4.88 25.18
N ALA A 132 -14.85 -4.04 25.89
CA ALA A 132 -16.30 -4.12 25.99
C ALA A 132 -17.02 -3.74 24.68
N LEU A 133 -16.35 -3.08 23.74
CA LEU A 133 -16.89 -2.70 22.44
C LEU A 133 -16.99 -3.87 21.45
N TRP A 134 -16.32 -5.00 21.74
CA TRP A 134 -16.41 -6.18 20.88
C TRP A 134 -17.82 -6.75 20.84
N GLU A 135 -18.41 -6.74 19.65
CA GLU A 135 -19.72 -7.29 19.40
C GLU A 135 -19.62 -8.60 18.61
N GLU A 136 -20.25 -9.67 19.10
CA GLU A 136 -20.32 -10.92 18.35
C GLU A 136 -21.14 -10.73 17.06
N VAL A 137 -20.52 -11.06 15.92
CA VAL A 137 -21.12 -10.97 14.59
C VAL A 137 -21.28 -12.34 13.93
N VAL A 138 -20.54 -13.34 14.38
CA VAL A 138 -20.76 -14.77 14.09
C VAL A 138 -20.60 -15.54 15.40
N PRO A 139 -21.65 -16.25 15.85
CA PRO A 139 -21.56 -17.07 17.07
C PRO A 139 -20.62 -18.26 16.86
N VAL A 140 -20.27 -18.94 17.94
CA VAL A 140 -19.49 -20.18 17.89
C VAL A 140 -20.08 -21.13 16.85
N SER A 141 -19.26 -21.46 15.86
CA SER A 141 -19.65 -22.23 14.68
C SER A 141 -18.56 -23.25 14.34
N PRO A 142 -18.94 -24.48 13.95
CA PRO A 142 -17.97 -25.52 13.63
C PRO A 142 -17.28 -25.27 12.29
N CYS A 143 -16.02 -25.68 12.23
CA CYS A 143 -15.22 -25.81 11.03
C CYS A 143 -14.86 -27.30 10.82
N GLY A 144 -14.48 -27.64 9.60
CA GLY A 144 -14.04 -28.97 9.19
C GLY A 144 -12.73 -28.90 8.40
N PRO A 145 -12.10 -30.05 8.14
CA PRO A 145 -10.75 -30.11 7.60
C PRO A 145 -10.67 -29.65 6.15
N SER A 146 -9.63 -28.87 5.84
CA SER A 146 -9.18 -28.51 4.49
C SER A 146 -10.30 -28.04 3.54
N GLN A 147 -11.18 -27.18 4.06
CA GLN A 147 -12.31 -26.65 3.30
C GLN A 147 -12.63 -25.19 3.69
N ARG A 148 -13.43 -24.54 2.84
CA ARG A 148 -13.97 -23.19 3.07
C ARG A 148 -15.27 -23.25 3.88
N HIS A 149 -15.45 -22.26 4.75
CA HIS A 149 -16.66 -22.08 5.57
C HIS A 149 -17.14 -20.66 5.40
N LEU A 150 -18.36 -20.50 4.87
CA LEU A 150 -18.94 -19.20 4.61
C LEU A 150 -19.93 -18.84 5.71
N PHE A 151 -19.88 -17.60 6.18
CA PHE A 151 -20.77 -17.10 7.23
C PHE A 151 -21.37 -15.77 6.82
N LYS A 152 -22.65 -15.56 7.08
CA LYS A 152 -23.32 -14.28 7.04
C LYS A 152 -23.14 -13.58 8.38
N VAL A 153 -23.06 -12.25 8.36
CA VAL A 153 -23.18 -11.44 9.57
C VAL A 153 -24.51 -11.71 10.28
N ALA A 154 -24.51 -11.73 11.61
CA ALA A 154 -25.71 -11.88 12.41
C ALA A 154 -26.77 -10.78 12.13
N GLU A 155 -28.04 -11.12 12.33
CA GLU A 155 -29.15 -10.20 12.09
C GLU A 155 -29.03 -8.91 12.94
N GLY A 156 -29.36 -7.76 12.34
CA GLY A 156 -29.24 -6.45 12.98
C GLY A 156 -27.81 -5.92 13.12
N LYS A 157 -26.80 -6.64 12.64
CA LYS A 157 -25.40 -6.19 12.66
C LYS A 157 -24.90 -5.66 11.32
N GLY A 158 -25.47 -6.12 10.20
CA GLY A 158 -25.00 -5.77 8.85
C GLY A 158 -25.12 -4.29 8.46
N ASP A 159 -25.97 -3.50 9.13
CA ASP A 159 -26.11 -2.07 8.85
C ASP A 159 -25.05 -1.20 9.54
N LYS A 160 -24.36 -1.75 10.54
CA LYS A 160 -23.31 -1.04 11.27
C LYS A 160 -22.01 -1.03 10.48
N ILE A 161 -21.25 0.05 10.64
CA ILE A 161 -19.89 0.14 10.14
C ILE A 161 -18.96 -0.39 11.22
N TYR A 162 -18.04 -1.27 10.83
CA TYR A 162 -16.99 -1.78 11.69
C TYR A 162 -15.62 -1.48 11.09
N THR A 163 -14.62 -1.24 11.95
CA THR A 163 -13.24 -0.98 11.54
C THR A 163 -12.30 -2.12 11.90
N HIS A 164 -12.63 -2.91 12.92
CA HIS A 164 -11.80 -3.99 13.43
C HIS A 164 -12.56 -5.30 13.54
N ILE A 165 -11.84 -6.41 13.36
CA ILE A 165 -12.35 -7.77 13.54
C ILE A 165 -11.48 -8.50 14.55
N LYS A 166 -12.12 -9.31 15.39
CA LYS A 166 -11.47 -10.28 16.26
C LYS A 166 -12.02 -11.66 15.92
N LEU A 167 -11.13 -12.55 15.49
CA LEU A 167 -11.43 -13.96 15.21
C LEU A 167 -10.98 -14.79 16.42
N HIS A 168 -11.87 -15.65 16.92
CA HIS A 168 -11.53 -16.71 17.86
C HIS A 168 -11.39 -18.04 17.12
N MET A 169 -10.38 -18.81 17.51
CA MET A 169 -10.16 -20.20 17.13
C MET A 169 -10.26 -21.06 18.38
N ILE A 170 -11.17 -22.01 18.41
CA ILE A 170 -11.59 -22.70 19.64
C ILE A 170 -11.31 -24.20 19.53
N PRO A 171 -10.49 -24.79 20.42
CA PRO A 171 -9.58 -24.12 21.36
C PRO A 171 -8.26 -23.64 20.74
N ASP A 172 -7.76 -24.36 19.74
CA ASP A 172 -6.51 -24.11 19.01
C ASP A 172 -6.55 -24.88 17.68
N GLY A 173 -5.58 -24.64 16.80
CA GLY A 173 -5.51 -25.30 15.49
C GLY A 173 -4.90 -24.40 14.43
N GLY A 174 -5.37 -24.55 13.19
CA GLY A 174 -4.91 -23.76 12.05
C GLY A 174 -6.02 -23.29 11.09
N ILE A 175 -5.82 -22.09 10.54
CA ILE A 175 -6.69 -21.44 9.55
C ILE A 175 -5.81 -20.88 8.44
N ALA A 176 -6.11 -21.21 7.19
CA ALA A 176 -5.30 -20.84 6.04
C ALA A 176 -5.56 -19.40 5.58
N ARG A 177 -6.84 -19.02 5.44
CA ARG A 177 -7.27 -17.66 5.06
C ARG A 177 -8.49 -17.23 5.86
N PHE A 178 -8.56 -15.94 6.11
CA PHE A 178 -9.72 -15.30 6.71
C PHE A 178 -10.11 -14.07 5.91
N ARG A 179 -11.27 -14.14 5.24
CA ARG A 179 -11.78 -13.05 4.41
C ARG A 179 -13.02 -12.44 5.05
N VAL A 180 -13.05 -11.11 5.07
CA VAL A 180 -14.18 -10.31 5.53
C VAL A 180 -14.78 -9.61 4.31
N TYR A 181 -16.03 -9.92 4.00
CA TYR A 181 -16.76 -9.38 2.87
C TYR A 181 -17.70 -8.27 3.33
N GLY A 182 -17.60 -7.10 2.68
CA GLY A 182 -18.39 -5.95 3.08
C GLY A 182 -18.53 -4.86 2.02
N VAL A 183 -19.29 -3.86 2.42
CA VAL A 183 -19.72 -2.70 1.67
C VAL A 183 -18.93 -1.51 2.22
N ILE A 184 -17.97 -0.99 1.44
CA ILE A 184 -17.20 0.21 1.80
C ILE A 184 -18.10 1.44 1.61
N PRO A 185 -18.38 2.23 2.66
CA PRO A 185 -19.11 3.48 2.52
C PRO A 185 -18.23 4.54 1.85
N PRO A 186 -18.83 5.53 1.16
CA PRO A 186 -18.08 6.69 0.72
C PRO A 186 -17.43 7.42 1.89
N PRO A 187 -16.16 7.84 1.78
CA PRO A 187 -15.47 8.56 2.82
C PRO A 187 -16.07 9.96 2.99
N PRO A 188 -15.95 10.61 4.16
CA PRO A 188 -16.28 12.03 4.31
C PRO A 188 -15.55 12.91 3.29
N VAL A 189 -16.10 14.10 3.01
CA VAL A 189 -15.48 15.07 2.10
C VAL A 189 -14.11 15.47 2.64
N GLY A 190 -13.08 15.41 1.79
CA GLY A 190 -11.69 15.71 2.13
C GLY A 190 -10.95 14.55 2.81
N GLN A 191 -11.56 13.38 2.92
CA GLN A 191 -10.96 12.18 3.52
C GLN A 191 -10.93 10.98 2.58
N GLY A 192 -11.22 11.18 1.29
CA GLY A 192 -11.14 10.12 0.30
C GLY A 192 -9.71 9.73 -0.05
N GLU A 193 -9.53 8.46 -0.44
CA GLU A 193 -8.28 7.94 -0.95
C GLU A 193 -7.92 8.69 -2.24
N GLY A 194 -6.78 9.38 -2.21
CA GLY A 194 -6.33 10.22 -3.32
C GLY A 194 -7.19 11.47 -3.56
N GLU A 195 -7.95 11.94 -2.57
CA GLU A 195 -8.75 13.17 -2.72
C GLU A 195 -7.86 14.41 -2.83
N GLU A 196 -7.96 15.13 -3.95
CA GLU A 196 -7.34 16.43 -4.12
C GLU A 196 -8.22 17.49 -3.46
N VAL A 197 -7.82 17.91 -2.25
CA VAL A 197 -8.57 18.88 -1.45
C VAL A 197 -8.35 20.30 -1.94
N ASN A 198 -9.42 20.98 -2.31
CA ASN A 198 -9.40 22.40 -2.60
C ASN A 198 -9.46 23.20 -1.29
N ALA A 199 -8.47 24.06 -1.08
CA ALA A 199 -8.31 24.82 0.16
C ALA A 199 -9.43 25.85 0.44
N GLU A 200 -10.12 26.31 -0.60
CA GLU A 200 -11.11 27.39 -0.50
C GLU A 200 -12.54 26.85 -0.49
N ASN A 201 -12.82 25.80 -1.26
CA ASN A 201 -14.15 25.24 -1.40
C ASN A 201 -14.09 23.73 -1.58
N SER A 202 -14.48 22.98 -0.54
CA SER A 202 -14.49 21.52 -0.55
C SER A 202 -15.46 20.91 -1.57
N ALA A 203 -16.42 21.68 -2.10
CA ALA A 203 -17.25 21.22 -3.22
C ALA A 203 -16.44 21.03 -4.52
N LEU A 204 -15.29 21.69 -4.64
CA LEU A 204 -14.40 21.59 -5.78
C LEU A 204 -13.38 20.46 -5.70
N ASN A 205 -13.36 19.71 -4.60
CA ASN A 205 -12.47 18.55 -4.41
C ASN A 205 -12.60 17.56 -5.57
N VAL A 206 -11.47 16.99 -5.98
CA VAL A 206 -11.40 15.98 -7.04
C VAL A 206 -11.09 14.63 -6.42
N LEU A 207 -11.84 13.61 -6.82
CA LEU A 207 -11.73 12.25 -6.27
C LEU A 207 -11.88 11.21 -7.39
N ASP A 208 -11.18 10.09 -7.29
CA ASP A 208 -11.52 8.89 -8.04
C ASP A 208 -12.80 8.26 -7.45
N LEU A 209 -13.93 8.48 -8.11
CA LEU A 209 -15.24 7.99 -7.69
C LEU A 209 -15.46 6.50 -7.98
N ALA A 210 -14.59 5.88 -8.78
CA ALA A 210 -14.58 4.44 -9.05
C ALA A 210 -13.82 3.64 -8.00
N HIS A 211 -12.87 4.27 -7.30
CA HIS A 211 -11.97 3.59 -6.37
C HIS A 211 -12.73 2.80 -5.31
N CYS A 212 -12.32 1.55 -5.04
CA CYS A 212 -12.99 0.71 -4.06
C CYS A 212 -12.97 1.33 -2.64
N LEU A 213 -11.84 1.91 -2.22
CA LEU A 213 -11.73 2.62 -0.93
C LEU A 213 -12.57 3.90 -0.85
N ASN A 214 -13.01 4.44 -2.00
CA ASN A 214 -13.94 5.57 -2.06
C ASN A 214 -15.41 5.11 -2.19
N GLY A 215 -15.67 3.82 -2.00
CA GLY A 215 -17.00 3.21 -2.05
C GLY A 215 -17.41 2.68 -3.43
N GLY A 216 -16.58 2.86 -4.46
CA GLY A 216 -16.84 2.36 -5.81
C GLY A 216 -16.85 0.83 -5.89
N ARG A 217 -17.65 0.28 -6.81
CA ARG A 217 -17.90 -1.18 -6.89
C ARG A 217 -18.14 -1.63 -8.30
N VAL A 218 -17.58 -2.79 -8.65
CA VAL A 218 -18.01 -3.51 -9.85
C VAL A 218 -19.26 -4.31 -9.51
N VAL A 219 -20.39 -3.95 -10.11
CA VAL A 219 -21.70 -4.58 -9.84
C VAL A 219 -22.07 -5.61 -10.91
N PHE A 220 -21.32 -5.65 -12.02
CA PHE A 220 -21.52 -6.60 -13.09
C PHE A 220 -20.22 -6.81 -13.88
N THR A 221 -19.98 -8.03 -14.34
CA THR A 221 -18.93 -8.38 -15.30
C THR A 221 -19.41 -9.55 -16.15
N ASP A 222 -19.21 -9.50 -17.46
CA ASP A 222 -19.74 -10.52 -18.38
C ASP A 222 -18.88 -11.78 -18.49
N ASP A 223 -17.56 -11.63 -18.58
CA ASP A 223 -16.58 -12.72 -18.63
C ASP A 223 -15.41 -12.41 -17.69
N GLN A 224 -15.00 -13.41 -16.90
CA GLN A 224 -13.92 -13.32 -15.93
C GLN A 224 -12.99 -14.53 -16.08
N HIS A 225 -12.39 -14.68 -17.27
CA HIS A 225 -11.57 -15.85 -17.57
C HIS A 225 -10.32 -15.93 -16.69
N PHE A 226 -9.58 -14.82 -16.58
CA PHE A 226 -8.42 -14.66 -15.70
C PHE A 226 -8.54 -13.34 -14.93
N GLY A 227 -8.37 -13.39 -13.60
CA GLY A 227 -8.62 -12.22 -12.76
C GLY A 227 -10.10 -11.80 -12.73
N ALA A 228 -10.47 -11.01 -11.73
CA ALA A 228 -11.85 -10.59 -11.52
C ALA A 228 -12.09 -9.17 -12.03
N GLY A 229 -13.30 -8.88 -12.52
CA GLY A 229 -13.70 -7.53 -12.92
C GLY A 229 -13.53 -6.52 -11.79
N SER A 230 -13.78 -6.93 -10.54
CA SER A 230 -13.57 -6.12 -9.33
C SER A 230 -12.12 -5.65 -9.15
N ASN A 231 -11.13 -6.27 -9.78
CA ASN A 231 -9.73 -5.88 -9.67
C ASN A 231 -9.44 -4.50 -10.30
N ILE A 232 -10.26 -4.04 -11.26
CA ILE A 232 -9.98 -2.80 -11.97
C ILE A 232 -10.15 -1.54 -11.10
N ILE A 233 -10.75 -1.67 -9.92
CA ILE A 233 -10.95 -0.54 -8.98
C ILE A 233 -10.09 -0.67 -7.70
N LEU A 234 -9.19 -1.66 -7.63
CA LEU A 234 -8.30 -1.87 -6.49
C LEU A 234 -7.18 -0.82 -6.41
N PRO A 235 -6.51 -0.65 -5.26
CA PRO A 235 -5.34 0.23 -5.14
C PRO A 235 -4.17 -0.15 -6.06
N GLY A 236 -3.26 0.82 -6.24
CA GLY A 236 -2.01 0.62 -6.98
C GLY A 236 -2.20 0.19 -8.43
N ARG A 237 -1.16 -0.44 -9.00
CA ARG A 237 -1.10 -0.91 -10.40
C ARG A 237 -0.92 -2.43 -10.54
N GLY A 238 -1.03 -3.15 -9.44
CA GLY A 238 -0.88 -4.61 -9.40
C GLY A 238 0.56 -5.09 -9.65
N LYS A 239 0.81 -6.38 -9.44
CA LYS A 239 2.15 -7.00 -9.46
C LYS A 239 2.41 -7.91 -10.68
N ASP A 240 1.35 -8.43 -11.29
CA ASP A 240 1.39 -9.34 -12.44
C ASP A 240 0.04 -9.30 -13.17
N MET A 241 -0.25 -10.15 -14.15
CA MET A 241 -1.57 -10.13 -14.83
C MET A 241 -2.74 -10.58 -13.94
N GLY A 242 -2.49 -11.41 -12.92
CA GLY A 242 -3.52 -12.10 -12.13
C GLY A 242 -4.35 -11.18 -11.23
N ASP A 243 -3.87 -9.97 -10.95
CA ASP A 243 -4.59 -8.94 -10.20
C ASP A 243 -5.17 -7.83 -11.10
N GLY A 244 -5.40 -8.13 -12.39
CA GLY A 244 -6.24 -7.33 -13.30
C GLY A 244 -7.56 -8.03 -13.61
N TRP A 245 -8.29 -7.53 -14.60
CA TRP A 245 -9.43 -8.20 -15.22
C TRP A 245 -9.05 -8.62 -16.64
N GLU A 246 -9.11 -9.92 -16.93
CA GLU A 246 -8.81 -10.50 -18.24
C GLU A 246 -9.91 -11.45 -18.72
N THR A 247 -10.27 -11.31 -19.99
CA THR A 247 -11.35 -12.08 -20.61
C THR A 247 -10.84 -13.13 -21.59
N ARG A 248 -11.69 -14.11 -21.92
CA ARG A 248 -11.35 -15.12 -22.92
C ARG A 248 -11.22 -14.48 -24.31
N ARG A 249 -10.17 -14.85 -25.02
CA ARG A 249 -9.93 -14.39 -26.39
C ARG A 249 -11.09 -14.76 -27.32
N SER A 250 -11.65 -13.78 -28.03
CA SER A 250 -12.74 -13.96 -28.99
C SER A 250 -12.23 -14.05 -30.43
N ARG A 251 -13.10 -14.56 -31.31
CA ARG A 251 -12.94 -14.55 -32.77
C ARG A 251 -14.16 -13.95 -33.48
N ALA A 252 -15.20 -13.60 -32.73
CA ALA A 252 -16.44 -13.09 -33.30
C ALA A 252 -16.27 -11.63 -33.74
N LYS A 253 -16.80 -11.30 -34.92
CA LYS A 253 -16.73 -9.94 -35.46
C LYS A 253 -17.59 -9.01 -34.59
N GLY A 254 -16.99 -7.92 -34.11
CA GLY A 254 -17.68 -6.93 -33.28
C GLY A 254 -17.88 -7.35 -31.82
N HIS A 255 -17.21 -8.42 -31.37
CA HIS A 255 -17.20 -8.82 -29.97
C HIS A 255 -16.68 -7.69 -29.06
N PHE A 256 -17.17 -7.68 -27.82
CA PHE A 256 -16.68 -6.85 -26.73
C PHE A 256 -16.96 -7.55 -25.41
N ASN A 257 -16.18 -7.22 -24.39
CA ASN A 257 -16.49 -7.57 -23.00
C ASN A 257 -16.72 -6.33 -22.16
N TRP A 258 -17.45 -6.46 -21.05
CA TRP A 258 -17.85 -5.29 -20.28
C TRP A 258 -18.05 -5.53 -18.79
N ALA A 259 -17.73 -4.50 -18.02
CA ALA A 259 -17.99 -4.44 -16.59
C ALA A 259 -18.76 -3.15 -16.26
N ILE A 260 -19.60 -3.19 -15.23
CA ILE A 260 -20.29 -2.00 -14.71
C ILE A 260 -19.68 -1.63 -13.36
N ILE A 261 -19.17 -0.41 -13.28
CA ILE A 261 -18.73 0.22 -12.04
C ILE A 261 -19.89 1.09 -11.53
N LYS A 262 -20.44 0.78 -10.36
CA LYS A 262 -21.20 1.73 -9.54
C LYS A 262 -20.21 2.65 -8.83
N LEU A 263 -20.34 3.96 -9.03
CA LEU A 263 -19.52 4.94 -8.32
C LEU A 263 -19.89 4.93 -6.83
N GLY A 264 -18.90 5.24 -5.98
CA GLY A 264 -19.11 5.34 -4.53
C GLY A 264 -20.20 6.37 -4.19
N GLU A 265 -20.16 7.51 -4.88
CA GLU A 265 -21.20 8.52 -4.88
C GLU A 265 -21.48 9.02 -6.30
N PRO A 266 -22.69 9.54 -6.58
CA PRO A 266 -22.94 10.23 -7.84
C PRO A 266 -21.97 11.40 -8.03
N GLY A 267 -21.46 11.62 -9.24
CA GLY A 267 -20.49 12.68 -9.48
C GLY A 267 -20.38 13.18 -10.91
N PHE A 268 -19.87 14.40 -11.04
CA PHE A 268 -19.53 15.02 -12.31
C PHE A 268 -18.12 14.59 -12.71
N LEU A 269 -18.04 13.65 -13.65
CA LEU A 269 -16.78 13.10 -14.13
C LEU A 269 -16.04 14.09 -15.04
N SER A 270 -14.72 14.04 -15.04
CA SER A 270 -13.86 14.95 -15.81
C SER A 270 -12.80 14.24 -16.64
N TYR A 271 -12.14 13.21 -16.08
CA TYR A 271 -11.25 12.36 -16.85
C TYR A 271 -11.28 10.92 -16.35
N ALA A 272 -10.94 10.00 -17.24
CA ALA A 272 -10.75 8.59 -16.94
C ALA A 272 -9.27 8.21 -17.09
N GLU A 273 -8.79 7.34 -16.21
CA GLU A 273 -7.56 6.60 -16.40
C GLU A 273 -7.91 5.15 -16.76
N VAL A 274 -7.29 4.61 -17.82
CA VAL A 274 -7.34 3.18 -18.15
C VAL A 274 -5.91 2.63 -18.18
N ASP A 275 -5.57 1.82 -17.18
CA ASP A 275 -4.26 1.22 -17.04
C ASP A 275 -4.26 -0.20 -17.60
N THR A 276 -3.24 -0.51 -18.39
CA THR A 276 -3.01 -1.82 -19.01
C THR A 276 -1.72 -2.48 -18.51
N ALA A 277 -1.18 -2.04 -17.37
CA ALA A 277 -0.03 -2.67 -16.71
C ALA A 277 -0.14 -4.20 -16.73
N HIS A 278 0.99 -4.85 -17.04
CA HIS A 278 1.17 -6.30 -17.19
C HIS A 278 0.51 -6.95 -18.42
N PHE A 279 -0.44 -6.27 -19.08
CA PHE A 279 -1.05 -6.74 -20.31
C PHE A 279 -0.27 -6.20 -21.53
N LEU A 280 0.78 -6.94 -21.92
CA LEU A 280 1.71 -6.51 -22.98
C LEU A 280 1.33 -7.01 -24.37
N GLY A 281 0.83 -8.24 -24.44
CA GLY A 281 0.39 -8.88 -25.70
C GLY A 281 -1.12 -9.12 -25.76
N ASN A 282 -1.81 -8.96 -24.63
CA ASN A 282 -3.21 -9.27 -24.42
C ASN A 282 -3.99 -8.08 -23.81
N PHE A 283 -3.50 -6.84 -23.95
CA PHE A 283 -4.32 -5.66 -23.70
C PHE A 283 -5.43 -5.56 -24.77
N PRO A 284 -6.59 -4.97 -24.45
CA PRO A 284 -7.62 -4.74 -25.45
C PRO A 284 -7.17 -3.73 -26.49
N GLU A 285 -7.61 -3.91 -27.73
CA GLU A 285 -7.27 -2.99 -28.83
C GLU A 285 -7.82 -1.58 -28.58
N SER A 286 -9.00 -1.50 -27.98
CA SER A 286 -9.63 -0.24 -27.60
C SER A 286 -10.59 -0.38 -26.42
N VAL A 287 -10.92 0.76 -25.82
CA VAL A 287 -11.90 0.90 -24.74
C VAL A 287 -12.99 1.90 -25.13
N GLU A 288 -14.21 1.66 -24.66
CA GLU A 288 -15.34 2.58 -24.71
C GLU A 288 -15.91 2.72 -23.30
N LEU A 289 -16.25 3.95 -22.88
CA LEU A 289 -16.88 4.21 -21.58
C LEU A 289 -18.26 4.81 -21.78
N LEU A 290 -19.27 4.21 -21.14
CA LEU A 290 -20.63 4.73 -21.14
C LEU A 290 -21.06 5.06 -19.71
N GLY A 291 -21.80 6.15 -19.52
CA GLY A 291 -22.30 6.61 -18.22
C GLY A 291 -23.81 6.50 -18.14
N THR A 292 -24.35 6.29 -16.94
CA THR A 292 -25.80 6.37 -16.69
C THR A 292 -26.12 6.93 -15.30
N VAL A 293 -27.34 7.47 -15.17
CA VAL A 293 -27.97 7.82 -13.89
C VAL A 293 -29.02 6.76 -13.59
N TYR A 294 -28.77 5.95 -12.56
CA TYR A 294 -29.63 4.84 -12.20
C TYR A 294 -29.90 4.88 -10.69
N ASN A 295 -31.05 5.45 -10.33
CA ASN A 295 -31.48 5.69 -8.96
C ASN A 295 -32.59 4.71 -8.53
N HIS A 296 -32.40 3.42 -8.81
CA HIS A 296 -33.35 2.36 -8.44
C HIS A 296 -32.83 1.51 -7.27
N SER A 297 -33.69 0.65 -6.72
CA SER A 297 -33.34 -0.25 -5.62
C SER A 297 -32.32 -1.34 -6.00
N SER A 298 -32.29 -1.76 -7.28
CA SER A 298 -31.28 -2.67 -7.80
C SER A 298 -29.93 -1.96 -7.91
N THR A 299 -28.86 -2.64 -7.48
CA THR A 299 -27.48 -2.16 -7.65
C THR A 299 -26.98 -2.27 -9.08
N VAL A 300 -27.53 -3.21 -9.86
CA VAL A 300 -27.19 -3.40 -11.28
C VAL A 300 -28.19 -2.63 -12.14
N PRO A 301 -27.74 -1.74 -13.04
CA PRO A 301 -28.60 -1.10 -14.04
C PRO A 301 -29.31 -2.13 -14.91
N SER A 302 -30.61 -1.93 -15.16
CA SER A 302 -31.39 -2.80 -16.03
C SER A 302 -30.98 -2.63 -17.50
N ALA A 303 -31.38 -3.57 -18.36
CA ALA A 303 -31.15 -3.47 -19.80
C ALA A 303 -31.83 -2.25 -20.46
N ALA A 304 -32.79 -1.62 -19.77
CA ALA A 304 -33.48 -0.41 -20.22
C ALA A 304 -32.81 0.89 -19.73
N ALA A 305 -31.70 0.80 -18.97
CA ALA A 305 -30.97 1.98 -18.54
C ALA A 305 -30.45 2.78 -19.74
N GLU A 306 -30.61 4.10 -19.68
CA GLU A 306 -30.12 5.01 -20.71
C GLU A 306 -28.63 5.27 -20.51
N TRP A 307 -27.82 4.84 -21.47
CA TRP A 307 -26.37 4.99 -21.46
C TRP A 307 -25.95 6.12 -22.40
N ILE A 308 -25.17 7.06 -21.89
CA ILE A 308 -24.54 8.11 -22.68
C ILE A 308 -23.06 7.81 -22.89
N THR A 309 -22.51 8.20 -24.04
CA THR A 309 -21.08 8.01 -24.31
C THR A 309 -20.25 9.03 -23.54
N LEU A 310 -19.41 8.55 -22.63
CA LEU A 310 -18.42 9.35 -21.90
C LEU A 310 -17.09 9.39 -22.64
N LEU A 311 -16.67 8.24 -23.17
CA LEU A 311 -15.49 8.07 -24.01
C LEU A 311 -15.87 7.19 -25.21
N PRO A 312 -15.85 7.71 -26.45
CA PRO A 312 -16.04 6.88 -27.63
C PRO A 312 -14.92 5.83 -27.74
N ARG A 313 -15.14 4.79 -28.55
CA ARG A 313 -14.15 3.73 -28.76
C ARG A 313 -12.78 4.31 -29.13
N THR A 314 -11.82 4.16 -28.21
CA THR A 314 -10.49 4.78 -28.27
C THR A 314 -9.40 3.74 -28.09
N LYS A 315 -8.35 3.82 -28.90
CA LYS A 315 -7.25 2.84 -28.89
C LYS A 315 -6.47 2.87 -27.57
N LEU A 316 -6.03 1.69 -27.16
CA LEU A 316 -5.10 1.50 -26.06
C LEU A 316 -3.75 1.00 -26.57
N GLY A 317 -2.74 1.08 -25.72
CA GLY A 317 -1.41 0.52 -25.90
C GLY A 317 -1.04 -0.39 -24.74
N PRO A 318 0.08 -1.14 -24.88
CA PRO A 318 0.49 -2.15 -23.91
C PRO A 318 1.10 -1.55 -22.64
N GLY A 319 0.75 -2.10 -21.48
CA GLY A 319 1.52 -1.92 -20.24
C GLY A 319 1.58 -0.49 -19.71
N ARG A 320 0.63 0.38 -20.06
CA ARG A 320 0.69 1.82 -19.76
C ARG A 320 -0.62 2.39 -19.27
N ARG A 321 -0.54 3.56 -18.63
CA ARG A 321 -1.70 4.37 -18.21
C ARG A 321 -2.13 5.30 -19.32
N HIS A 322 -3.43 5.28 -19.61
CA HIS A 322 -4.06 6.13 -20.60
C HIS A 322 -4.98 7.12 -19.92
N PHE A 323 -4.90 8.39 -20.26
CA PHE A 323 -5.71 9.43 -19.64
C PHE A 323 -6.59 10.10 -20.67
N PHE A 324 -7.90 10.09 -20.43
CA PHE A 324 -8.88 10.60 -21.40
C PHE A 324 -9.80 11.64 -20.75
N PRO A 325 -9.99 12.82 -21.37
CA PRO A 325 -11.08 13.71 -20.97
C PRO A 325 -12.42 12.99 -21.20
N ILE A 326 -13.30 13.05 -20.21
CA ILE A 326 -14.67 12.52 -20.32
C ILE A 326 -15.67 13.55 -19.82
N SER A 327 -16.87 13.55 -20.40
CA SER A 327 -17.95 14.43 -19.95
C SER A 327 -19.29 13.74 -20.17
N GLY A 328 -20.17 13.81 -19.17
CA GLY A 328 -21.53 13.31 -19.25
C GLY A 328 -22.60 14.39 -19.41
N GLY A 329 -22.24 15.67 -19.34
CA GLY A 329 -23.20 16.79 -19.27
C GLY A 329 -24.07 16.83 -18.00
N SER A 330 -24.13 15.73 -17.24
CA SER A 330 -24.80 15.59 -15.95
C SER A 330 -23.95 14.75 -15.00
N TYR A 331 -24.39 14.61 -13.74
CA TYR A 331 -23.74 13.69 -12.81
C TYR A 331 -24.00 12.24 -13.25
N ILE A 332 -23.04 11.36 -12.99
CA ILE A 332 -23.09 9.93 -13.32
C ILE A 332 -23.14 9.13 -12.03
N THR A 333 -23.82 7.98 -12.08
CA THR A 333 -23.92 7.03 -10.94
C THR A 333 -23.23 5.71 -11.24
N HIS A 334 -23.20 5.31 -12.52
CA HIS A 334 -22.59 4.08 -12.99
C HIS A 334 -21.86 4.32 -14.29
N VAL A 335 -20.74 3.62 -14.47
CA VAL A 335 -19.96 3.62 -15.71
C VAL A 335 -19.78 2.19 -16.20
N MET A 336 -20.12 1.98 -17.46
CA MET A 336 -19.84 0.76 -18.19
C MET A 336 -18.46 0.89 -18.85
N VAL A 337 -17.57 -0.02 -18.54
CA VAL A 337 -16.25 -0.17 -19.18
C VAL A 337 -16.38 -1.25 -20.22
N LYS A 338 -16.26 -0.91 -21.51
CA LYS A 338 -16.28 -1.87 -22.61
C LYS A 338 -14.88 -2.03 -23.19
N MET A 339 -14.38 -3.26 -23.23
CA MET A 339 -13.14 -3.61 -23.91
C MET A 339 -13.43 -4.23 -25.27
N HIS A 340 -12.63 -3.87 -26.28
CA HIS A 340 -12.80 -4.34 -27.65
C HIS A 340 -11.52 -4.99 -28.19
N PRO A 341 -11.61 -6.16 -28.83
CA PRO A 341 -12.71 -7.12 -28.72
C PRO A 341 -12.73 -7.83 -27.35
N ASP A 342 -11.56 -8.06 -26.78
CA ASP A 342 -11.28 -8.80 -25.56
C ASP A 342 -9.88 -8.40 -25.07
N GLY A 343 -9.44 -8.88 -23.92
CA GLY A 343 -8.10 -8.64 -23.40
C GLY A 343 -8.08 -8.43 -21.90
N GLY A 344 -7.07 -7.70 -21.42
CA GLY A 344 -6.87 -7.40 -20.01
C GLY A 344 -6.75 -5.92 -19.69
N ILE A 345 -7.46 -5.47 -18.65
CA ILE A 345 -7.37 -4.14 -18.06
C ILE A 345 -6.87 -4.28 -16.62
N LYS A 346 -5.89 -3.46 -16.25
CA LYS A 346 -5.32 -3.46 -14.91
C LYS A 346 -6.16 -2.63 -13.96
N ARG A 347 -6.39 -1.35 -14.28
CA ARG A 347 -7.18 -0.41 -13.48
C ARG A 347 -8.02 0.51 -14.33
N VAL A 348 -9.12 0.99 -13.75
CA VAL A 348 -9.95 2.07 -14.26
C VAL A 348 -10.16 3.07 -13.13
N ARG A 349 -9.77 4.33 -13.36
CA ARG A 349 -10.03 5.46 -12.44
C ARG A 349 -10.98 6.44 -13.09
N LEU A 350 -11.93 6.98 -12.32
CA LEU A 350 -12.93 7.93 -12.81
C LEU A 350 -12.91 9.17 -11.93
N HIS A 351 -12.07 10.14 -12.33
CA HIS A 351 -11.85 11.36 -11.56
C HIS A 351 -12.93 12.39 -11.85
N GLY A 352 -13.43 13.00 -10.79
CA GLY A 352 -14.47 14.01 -10.87
C GLY A 352 -14.80 14.64 -9.53
N ARG A 353 -15.93 15.33 -9.47
CA ARG A 353 -16.44 16.00 -8.27
C ARG A 353 -17.70 15.33 -7.79
N ARG A 354 -17.88 15.25 -6.46
CA ARG A 354 -19.08 14.67 -5.84
C ARG A 354 -20.30 15.54 -6.19
N ALA A 355 -21.37 14.93 -6.70
CA ALA A 355 -22.55 15.68 -7.11
C ALA A 355 -23.24 16.35 -5.92
N ALA A 356 -23.29 15.66 -4.77
CA ALA A 356 -23.94 16.15 -3.56
C ALA A 356 -23.34 17.49 -3.08
N THR A 357 -22.02 17.65 -3.13
CA THR A 357 -21.35 18.88 -2.68
C THR A 357 -21.60 20.04 -3.64
N ILE A 358 -21.52 19.78 -4.95
CA ILE A 358 -21.82 20.76 -6.01
C ILE A 358 -23.27 21.26 -5.93
N ILE A 359 -24.22 20.33 -5.77
CA ILE A 359 -25.66 20.64 -5.65
C ILE A 359 -25.93 21.41 -4.36
N SER A 360 -25.37 20.96 -3.22
CA SER A 360 -25.54 21.65 -1.93
C SER A 360 -24.96 23.06 -1.93
N ALA A 361 -23.88 23.30 -2.69
CA ALA A 361 -23.28 24.62 -2.85
C ALA A 361 -23.96 25.48 -3.93
N ALA A 362 -25.02 24.98 -4.58
CA ALA A 362 -25.74 25.64 -5.67
C ALA A 362 -24.83 26.17 -6.80
N MET A 363 -23.78 25.41 -7.13
CA MET A 363 -22.81 25.82 -8.15
C MET A 363 -23.33 25.53 -9.56
N ASP A 364 -23.05 26.43 -10.51
CA ASP A 364 -23.31 26.19 -11.93
C ASP A 364 -22.31 25.16 -12.47
N VAL A 365 -22.84 24.01 -12.89
CA VAL A 365 -22.07 22.89 -13.45
C VAL A 365 -21.29 23.28 -14.71
N ASN A 366 -21.79 24.25 -15.48
CA ASN A 366 -21.13 24.74 -16.70
C ASN A 366 -19.98 25.72 -16.40
N ALA A 367 -19.93 26.25 -15.17
CA ALA A 367 -18.91 27.18 -14.71
C ALA A 367 -17.87 26.52 -13.80
N LEU A 368 -17.90 25.19 -13.64
CA LEU A 368 -16.92 24.49 -12.81
C LEU A 368 -15.51 24.59 -13.40
N PRO A 369 -14.48 24.80 -12.56
CA PRO A 369 -13.10 24.83 -13.03
C PRO A 369 -12.73 23.53 -13.76
N VAL A 370 -12.10 23.66 -14.92
CA VAL A 370 -11.58 22.51 -15.68
C VAL A 370 -10.49 21.82 -14.87
N ILE A 371 -10.57 20.50 -14.79
CA ILE A 371 -9.53 19.67 -14.18
C ILE A 371 -8.52 19.31 -15.30
N PRO A 372 -7.22 19.61 -15.14
CA PRO A 372 -6.22 19.21 -16.12
C PRO A 372 -6.20 17.69 -16.29
N VAL A 373 -6.23 17.23 -17.54
CA VAL A 373 -6.08 15.80 -17.84
C VAL A 373 -4.59 15.47 -17.92
N PRO A 374 -4.09 14.48 -17.17
CA PRO A 374 -2.70 14.04 -17.31
C PRO A 374 -2.41 13.52 -18.72
N GLN A 375 -1.13 13.46 -19.09
CA GLN A 375 -0.72 12.79 -20.34
C GLN A 375 -0.56 11.29 -20.10
N ASP A 376 -0.70 10.48 -21.17
CA ASP A 376 -0.38 9.05 -21.14
C ASP A 376 1.02 8.78 -20.57
N ILE A 377 1.14 7.80 -19.69
CA ILE A 377 2.40 7.46 -19.02
C ILE A 377 2.76 6.01 -19.30
N GLN A 378 3.92 5.80 -19.94
CA GLN A 378 4.54 4.49 -20.05
C GLN A 378 5.41 4.24 -18.82
N ASP A 379 4.78 3.79 -17.75
CA ASP A 379 5.51 3.38 -16.56
C ASP A 379 6.23 2.04 -16.78
N PRO A 380 7.33 1.80 -16.05
CA PRO A 380 7.81 0.44 -15.84
C PRO A 380 6.70 -0.46 -15.27
N LEU A 381 6.74 -1.75 -15.63
CA LEU A 381 5.84 -2.74 -15.09
C LEU A 381 6.19 -3.04 -13.63
N PRO A 382 5.25 -2.96 -12.68
CA PRO A 382 5.53 -3.31 -11.28
C PRO A 382 5.86 -4.81 -11.11
N SER A 383 7.09 -5.18 -10.71
CA SER A 383 7.51 -6.60 -10.59
C SER A 383 6.79 -7.37 -9.46
N ALA A 384 6.65 -8.70 -9.57
CA ALA A 384 6.23 -9.57 -8.46
C ALA A 384 7.20 -9.59 -7.26
N THR A 385 8.42 -9.06 -7.42
CA THR A 385 9.40 -8.82 -6.35
C THR A 385 9.32 -7.42 -5.74
N SER A 386 8.47 -6.54 -6.30
CA SER A 386 8.13 -5.26 -5.67
C SER A 386 7.16 -5.52 -4.52
N ASP A 387 7.51 -5.05 -3.33
CA ASP A 387 6.59 -5.04 -2.20
C ASP A 387 5.33 -4.26 -2.62
N PRO A 388 4.15 -4.90 -2.68
CA PRO A 388 2.90 -4.22 -3.05
C PRO A 388 2.50 -3.13 -2.05
N PHE A 389 3.27 -2.95 -0.97
CA PHE A 389 3.09 -1.97 0.09
C PHE A 389 4.20 -0.92 0.16
N ALA A 390 4.99 -0.74 -0.90
CA ALA A 390 5.72 0.53 -1.05
C ALA A 390 4.68 1.66 -0.98
N PRO A 391 4.74 2.56 0.03
CA PRO A 391 3.76 3.63 0.15
C PRO A 391 3.74 4.42 -1.14
N VAL A 392 2.54 4.67 -1.67
CA VAL A 392 2.31 5.67 -2.71
C VAL A 392 2.70 7.01 -2.10
N SER A 393 3.98 7.36 -2.21
CA SER A 393 4.45 8.64 -1.78
C SER A 393 3.79 9.69 -2.66
N ALA A 394 3.29 10.72 -1.99
CA ALA A 394 2.57 11.88 -2.51
C ALA A 394 3.01 12.35 -3.90
N LEU A 395 2.05 12.95 -4.61
CA LEU A 395 2.17 13.87 -5.75
C LEU A 395 3.62 14.26 -6.11
N PRO A 396 4.00 14.24 -7.41
CA PRO A 396 5.31 14.74 -7.80
C PRO A 396 5.45 16.14 -7.20
N PRO A 397 6.56 16.46 -6.51
CA PRO A 397 6.77 17.81 -6.04
C PRO A 397 6.64 18.70 -7.27
N SER A 398 5.68 19.61 -7.20
CA SER A 398 5.58 20.76 -8.09
C SER A 398 7.00 21.23 -8.37
N THR A 399 7.36 21.26 -9.65
CA THR A 399 8.63 21.78 -10.16
C THR A 399 9.23 22.77 -9.18
N ILE A 400 10.29 22.34 -8.47
CA ILE A 400 11.05 23.24 -7.62
C ILE A 400 11.43 24.40 -8.53
N SER A 401 10.78 25.54 -8.31
CA SER A 401 11.25 26.82 -8.81
C SER A 401 12.72 26.84 -8.46
N ARG A 402 13.58 26.89 -9.49
CA ARG A 402 15.02 27.10 -9.33
C ARG A 402 15.21 28.48 -8.69
N GLY A 403 15.01 28.52 -7.38
CA GLY A 403 15.53 29.57 -6.53
C GLY A 403 17.03 29.49 -6.69
N THR A 404 17.60 30.48 -7.37
CA THR A 404 19.04 30.67 -7.50
C THR A 404 19.62 30.92 -6.12
N CYS A 405 19.89 29.86 -5.38
CA CYS A 405 20.74 29.91 -4.21
C CYS A 405 22.18 29.68 -4.68
N LYS A 406 23.05 30.64 -4.43
CA LYS A 406 24.46 30.60 -4.81
C LYS A 406 25.19 29.54 -3.98
N CYS A 407 25.23 28.29 -4.44
CA CYS A 407 26.10 27.26 -3.88
C CYS A 407 27.44 27.23 -4.62
N ASN A 408 28.53 27.15 -3.84
CA ASN A 408 29.89 27.00 -4.35
C ASN A 408 29.96 25.82 -5.33
N THR A 409 30.54 26.06 -6.51
CA THR A 409 30.49 25.23 -7.72
C THR A 409 31.26 23.89 -7.66
N THR A 410 31.60 23.38 -6.47
CA THR A 410 32.51 22.22 -6.33
C THR A 410 32.05 21.13 -5.36
N THR A 411 31.07 21.36 -4.47
CA THR A 411 30.63 20.33 -3.51
C THR A 411 29.52 19.46 -4.09
N GLY A 412 29.87 18.24 -4.50
CA GLY A 412 28.97 17.27 -5.13
C GLY A 412 29.73 16.05 -5.60
N ILE A 413 29.11 15.26 -6.48
CA ILE A 413 29.71 14.08 -7.10
C ILE A 413 29.74 14.18 -8.62
N VAL A 414 30.52 13.31 -9.26
CA VAL A 414 30.44 13.01 -10.68
C VAL A 414 30.03 11.55 -10.83
N LEU A 415 29.01 11.30 -11.65
CA LEU A 415 28.57 9.97 -12.06
C LEU A 415 28.42 9.98 -13.59
N HIS A 416 29.06 9.05 -14.31
CA HIS A 416 29.06 9.03 -15.79
C HIS A 416 29.38 10.41 -16.44
N SER A 417 30.41 11.10 -15.95
CA SER A 417 30.78 12.46 -16.38
C SER A 417 29.72 13.54 -16.14
N THR A 418 28.64 13.23 -15.43
CA THR A 418 27.57 14.16 -15.05
C THR A 418 27.79 14.63 -13.61
N PHE A 419 27.87 15.94 -13.41
CA PHE A 419 27.99 16.53 -12.08
C PHE A 419 26.62 16.62 -11.39
N VAL A 420 26.56 16.16 -10.15
CA VAL A 420 25.38 16.27 -9.28
C VAL A 420 25.76 17.04 -8.02
N ALA A 421 25.17 18.22 -7.86
CA ALA A 421 25.46 19.12 -6.75
C ALA A 421 24.87 18.57 -5.44
N ALA A 422 25.62 18.70 -4.34
CA ALA A 422 25.11 18.37 -3.02
C ALA A 422 24.19 19.48 -2.51
N VAL A 423 23.05 19.09 -1.94
CA VAL A 423 22.14 19.98 -1.19
C VAL A 423 22.28 19.75 0.30
N HIS A 424 21.89 20.70 1.15
CA HIS A 424 21.92 20.48 2.60
C HIS A 424 21.01 19.32 3.01
N LEU A 425 21.49 18.47 3.93
CA LEU A 425 20.69 17.38 4.47
C LEU A 425 19.57 17.93 5.38
N THR A 426 18.33 17.71 4.96
CA THR A 426 17.13 17.95 5.78
C THR A 426 16.33 16.66 5.96
N ALA A 427 15.61 16.54 7.09
CA ALA A 427 14.76 15.39 7.37
C ALA A 427 13.66 15.22 6.31
N GLU A 428 13.12 16.32 5.79
CA GLU A 428 12.10 16.31 4.74
C GLU A 428 12.65 15.79 3.41
N ALA A 429 13.80 16.30 2.96
CA ALA A 429 14.38 15.91 1.68
C ALA A 429 14.97 14.49 1.70
N PHE A 430 15.43 14.02 2.86
CA PHE A 430 16.00 12.68 3.02
C PHE A 430 14.97 11.58 3.29
N LYS A 431 13.72 11.97 3.65
CA LYS A 431 12.63 11.04 4.03
C LYS A 431 12.43 9.83 3.09
N PRO A 432 12.52 9.96 1.75
CA PRO A 432 12.36 8.82 0.84
C PRO A 432 13.46 7.75 0.99
N TYR A 433 14.65 8.15 1.43
CA TYR A 433 15.84 7.31 1.49
C TYR A 433 16.14 6.82 2.91
N GLY A 434 15.59 7.48 3.92
CA GLY A 434 15.92 7.17 5.30
C GLY A 434 15.41 8.20 6.29
N ALA A 435 16.07 8.24 7.44
CA ALA A 435 15.83 9.17 8.52
C ALA A 435 17.10 9.97 8.86
N VAL A 436 16.92 11.22 9.30
CA VAL A 436 18.00 12.06 9.82
C VAL A 436 17.92 12.04 11.34
N ILE A 437 19.03 11.70 11.98
CA ILE A 437 19.18 11.62 13.44
C ILE A 437 20.02 12.82 13.88
N ASP A 438 19.35 13.87 14.29
CA ASP A 438 19.98 15.08 14.82
C ASP A 438 19.06 15.80 15.81
N GLY A 439 19.66 16.68 16.63
CA GLY A 439 18.91 17.70 17.35
C GLY A 439 18.30 18.73 16.38
N PRO A 440 17.59 19.73 16.90
CA PRO A 440 17.11 20.83 16.10
C PRO A 440 18.28 21.67 15.59
N SER A 441 18.21 22.06 14.34
CA SER A 441 19.20 22.92 13.68
C SER A 441 18.50 23.94 12.80
N ALA A 442 19.26 24.87 12.20
CA ALA A 442 18.71 25.80 11.21
C ALA A 442 18.11 25.06 10.00
N GLN A 443 18.67 23.90 9.66
CA GLN A 443 18.22 23.05 8.55
C GLN A 443 17.08 22.10 8.97
N ASN A 444 17.03 21.68 10.25
CA ASN A 444 16.01 20.77 10.79
C ASN A 444 15.39 21.34 12.08
N PRO A 445 14.43 22.28 11.99
CA PRO A 445 13.93 23.00 13.17
C PRO A 445 13.04 22.16 14.10
N ASP A 446 12.95 22.59 15.37
CA ASP A 446 12.22 21.94 16.48
C ASP A 446 10.77 21.56 16.15
N LYS A 447 10.07 22.37 15.34
CA LYS A 447 8.63 22.19 15.01
C LYS A 447 8.30 20.85 14.34
N TRP A 448 9.30 20.13 13.85
CA TRP A 448 9.14 18.86 13.14
C TRP A 448 9.55 17.63 13.97
N LYS A 449 9.97 17.81 15.23
CA LYS A 449 10.52 16.72 16.05
C LYS A 449 9.87 16.67 17.42
N PRO A 450 9.02 15.67 17.70
CA PRO A 450 8.44 15.50 19.03
C PRO A 450 9.55 15.25 20.05
N PHE A 451 9.49 15.92 21.20
CA PHE A 451 10.43 15.71 22.29
C PHE A 451 9.73 15.64 23.64
N LYS A 452 10.39 14.98 24.60
CA LYS A 452 10.02 15.02 26.03
C LYS A 452 11.09 15.76 26.81
N ILE A 453 10.67 16.58 27.77
CA ILE A 453 11.59 17.11 28.77
C ILE A 453 11.88 15.98 29.77
N VAL A 454 13.16 15.64 29.90
CA VAL A 454 13.65 14.56 30.77
C VAL A 454 14.76 15.09 31.68
N ASN A 455 15.32 14.23 32.54
CA ASN A 455 16.40 14.58 33.47
C ASN A 455 16.05 15.79 34.36
N GLN A 456 14.86 15.76 34.99
CA GLN A 456 14.40 16.81 35.91
C GLN A 456 14.39 18.22 35.28
N GLY A 457 14.12 18.32 33.98
CA GLY A 457 14.05 19.60 33.27
C GLY A 457 15.32 19.97 32.49
N THR A 458 16.41 19.21 32.62
CA THR A 458 17.72 19.58 32.08
C THR A 458 18.00 19.06 30.67
N ALA A 459 17.16 18.17 30.12
CA ALA A 459 17.38 17.61 28.80
C ALA A 459 16.09 17.48 27.98
N LYS A 460 16.22 17.58 26.65
CA LYS A 460 15.18 17.23 25.69
C LYS A 460 15.52 15.87 25.06
N LYS A 461 14.63 14.88 25.21
CA LYS A 461 14.69 13.60 24.51
C LYS A 461 13.85 13.70 23.24
N TYR A 462 14.49 13.83 22.09
CA TYR A 462 13.83 13.74 20.79
C TYR A 462 13.44 12.29 20.53
N LEU A 463 12.15 12.07 20.23
CA LEU A 463 11.54 10.75 20.25
C LEU A 463 11.59 10.12 18.86
N ASN A 464 11.97 8.84 18.83
CA ASN A 464 11.81 7.95 17.67
C ASN A 464 12.32 8.55 16.35
N LEU A 465 13.50 9.17 16.38
CA LEU A 465 14.08 9.81 15.19
C LEU A 465 14.43 8.79 14.09
N ALA A 466 14.73 7.55 14.46
CA ALA A 466 14.92 6.44 13.53
C ALA A 466 14.60 5.11 14.23
N GLU A 467 13.97 4.18 13.50
CA GLU A 467 13.61 2.83 13.97
C GLU A 467 14.60 1.81 13.44
N ILE A 468 15.10 0.88 14.27
CA ILE A 468 15.99 -0.20 13.80
C ILE A 468 15.14 -1.35 13.28
N LEU A 469 15.22 -1.64 11.98
CA LEU A 469 14.49 -2.74 11.35
C LEU A 469 15.42 -3.89 10.98
N ASN A 470 15.00 -5.11 11.33
CA ASN A 470 15.60 -6.37 10.91
C ASN A 470 14.55 -7.19 10.15
N LYS A 471 14.69 -7.26 8.82
CA LYS A 471 13.81 -7.96 7.89
C LYS A 471 14.49 -9.19 7.27
N TYR A 472 15.58 -9.68 7.86
CA TYR A 472 16.23 -10.89 7.36
C TYR A 472 15.29 -12.09 7.53
N PRO A 473 15.38 -13.11 6.67
CA PRO A 473 14.76 -14.40 6.92
C PRO A 473 15.21 -14.95 8.28
N SER A 474 14.29 -15.56 9.03
CA SER A 474 14.55 -16.02 10.41
C SER A 474 15.75 -16.98 10.52
N GLU A 475 15.95 -17.79 9.50
CA GLU A 475 17.03 -18.76 9.31
C GLU A 475 18.40 -18.12 9.06
N ALA A 476 18.43 -16.85 8.64
CA ALA A 476 19.67 -16.08 8.52
C ALA A 476 20.20 -15.69 9.91
N GLY A 477 19.42 -15.80 10.99
CA GLY A 477 19.91 -15.56 12.35
C GLY A 477 20.58 -14.19 12.53
N ALA A 478 20.15 -13.19 11.75
CA ALA A 478 20.78 -11.88 11.69
C ALA A 478 20.60 -11.13 13.01
N LYS A 479 21.67 -10.48 13.48
CA LYS A 479 21.70 -9.77 14.77
C LYS A 479 22.14 -8.34 14.56
N THR A 480 21.62 -7.45 15.41
CA THR A 480 22.06 -6.05 15.46
C THR A 480 23.50 -5.99 15.95
N ASN A 481 24.36 -5.41 15.12
CA ASN A 481 25.75 -5.15 15.41
C ASN A 481 25.99 -3.63 15.45
N VAL A 482 27.07 -3.25 16.13
CA VAL A 482 27.59 -1.88 16.13
C VAL A 482 29.05 -1.93 15.72
N HIS A 483 29.35 -1.32 14.58
CA HIS A 483 30.70 -1.25 14.01
C HIS A 483 31.25 0.17 14.09
N VAL A 484 32.56 0.30 13.89
CA VAL A 484 33.19 1.60 13.66
C VAL A 484 33.87 1.58 12.29
N TYR A 485 33.45 2.48 11.40
CA TYR A 485 34.08 2.71 10.12
C TYR A 485 34.95 3.95 10.20
N ARG A 486 36.25 3.83 9.89
CA ARG A 486 37.16 4.96 9.77
C ARG A 486 37.28 5.36 8.30
N CYS A 487 36.71 6.50 7.94
CA CYS A 487 36.68 6.96 6.56
C CYS A 487 37.61 8.15 6.36
N ASP A 488 38.63 7.99 5.51
CA ASP A 488 39.51 9.09 5.11
C ASP A 488 38.72 10.14 4.30
N PRO A 489 39.10 11.43 4.38
CA PRO A 489 38.44 12.47 3.59
C PRO A 489 38.56 12.22 2.08
N ALA A 490 37.51 12.58 1.35
CA ALA A 490 37.52 12.62 -0.11
C ALA A 490 38.78 13.37 -0.60
N PRO A 491 39.65 12.73 -1.40
CA PRO A 491 40.91 13.34 -1.83
C PRO A 491 40.68 14.52 -2.78
N THR A 492 39.59 14.48 -3.55
CA THR A 492 39.17 15.49 -4.51
C THR A 492 37.66 15.65 -4.52
N LEU A 493 37.19 16.87 -4.77
CA LEU A 493 35.79 17.17 -5.07
C LEU A 493 35.68 17.85 -6.45
N PRO A 494 34.63 17.55 -7.24
CA PRO A 494 33.55 16.59 -6.94
C PRO A 494 34.04 15.14 -6.89
N PHE A 495 33.46 14.34 -6.00
CA PHE A 495 33.87 12.95 -5.79
C PHE A 495 33.33 12.06 -6.92
N GLU A 496 34.17 11.20 -7.52
CA GLU A 496 33.74 10.29 -8.57
C GLU A 496 33.09 9.04 -7.96
N VAL A 497 31.80 8.84 -8.20
CA VAL A 497 31.06 7.65 -7.75
C VAL A 497 31.11 6.60 -8.86
N LYS A 498 31.45 5.36 -8.50
CA LYS A 498 31.54 4.21 -9.43
C LYS A 498 30.78 2.98 -8.96
N LEU A 499 30.28 3.02 -7.74
CA LEU A 499 29.65 1.90 -7.06
C LEU A 499 28.50 2.43 -6.21
N LEU A 500 27.39 1.73 -6.19
CA LEU A 500 26.40 1.84 -5.13
C LEU A 500 26.20 0.47 -4.49
N GLU A 501 25.95 0.49 -3.18
CA GLU A 501 25.67 -0.67 -2.37
C GLU A 501 24.30 -0.55 -1.70
N ARG A 502 23.72 -1.67 -1.26
CA ARG A 502 22.51 -1.65 -0.43
C ARG A 502 22.47 -2.80 0.55
N HIS A 503 21.77 -2.57 1.65
CA HIS A 503 21.42 -3.59 2.63
C HIS A 503 19.92 -3.91 2.53
N ARG A 504 19.55 -5.00 1.85
CA ARG A 504 18.13 -5.30 1.51
C ARG A 504 17.23 -5.45 2.73
N PHE A 505 17.75 -6.00 3.81
CA PHE A 505 16.97 -6.52 4.92
C PHE A 505 17.14 -5.74 6.22
N THR A 506 17.86 -4.63 6.23
CA THR A 506 18.10 -3.88 7.46
C THR A 506 18.18 -2.40 7.20
N THR A 507 17.73 -1.62 8.18
CA THR A 507 18.17 -0.24 8.29
C THR A 507 19.67 -0.21 8.59
N GLN A 508 20.37 0.80 8.10
CA GLN A 508 21.78 1.01 8.42
C GLN A 508 21.99 2.46 8.82
N ALA A 509 22.44 2.69 10.06
CA ALA A 509 22.67 4.01 10.60
C ALA A 509 24.16 4.34 10.64
N PHE A 510 24.55 5.57 10.28
CA PHE A 510 25.90 6.09 10.44
C PHE A 510 25.88 7.33 11.32
N ILE A 511 26.58 7.26 12.46
CA ILE A 511 26.67 8.33 13.45
C ILE A 511 28.11 8.85 13.50
N PRO A 512 28.38 10.11 13.12
CA PRO A 512 29.73 10.65 13.11
C PRO A 512 30.29 10.80 14.53
N MET A 513 31.47 10.25 14.75
CA MET A 513 32.24 10.32 16.00
C MET A 513 33.36 11.35 15.82
N VAL A 514 32.99 12.62 15.90
CA VAL A 514 33.88 13.73 15.51
C VAL A 514 34.60 14.32 16.73
N PRO A 515 35.95 14.42 16.71
CA PRO A 515 36.70 15.19 17.69
C PRO A 515 36.37 16.67 17.66
N VAL A 516 36.51 17.37 18.79
CA VAL A 516 36.22 18.82 18.92
C VAL A 516 37.30 19.71 18.26
N ASP A 517 38.21 19.14 17.46
CA ASP A 517 39.33 19.88 16.86
C ASP A 517 38.98 20.58 15.52
N GLY A 518 37.75 20.39 15.04
CA GLY A 518 37.19 21.05 13.86
C GLY A 518 37.84 20.63 12.54
N LYS A 519 38.54 19.49 12.50
CA LYS A 519 39.20 19.02 11.27
C LYS A 519 38.28 18.23 10.35
N GLN A 520 37.23 17.60 10.87
CA GLN A 520 36.15 17.01 10.10
C GLN A 520 35.13 18.09 9.73
N LYS A 521 34.58 18.02 8.52
CA LYS A 521 33.69 19.06 7.96
C LYS A 521 32.32 18.53 7.53
N GLY A 522 31.99 17.30 7.91
CA GLY A 522 30.77 16.61 7.49
C GLY A 522 31.06 15.49 6.51
N PHE A 523 30.05 15.09 5.74
CA PHE A 523 30.15 14.00 4.78
C PHE A 523 29.11 14.15 3.67
N LEU A 524 29.38 13.57 2.50
CA LEU A 524 28.39 13.44 1.44
C LEU A 524 27.62 12.14 1.58
N VAL A 525 26.31 12.23 1.41
CA VAL A 525 25.37 11.11 1.42
C VAL A 525 24.82 11.00 0.01
N VAL A 526 25.23 9.96 -0.71
CA VAL A 526 24.76 9.67 -2.07
C VAL A 526 23.77 8.53 -1.96
N VAL A 527 22.56 8.73 -2.48
CA VAL A 527 21.49 7.74 -2.43
C VAL A 527 20.72 7.69 -3.74
N ALA A 528 20.21 6.51 -4.06
CA ALA A 528 19.25 6.28 -5.11
C ALA A 528 18.18 5.31 -4.60
N LEU A 529 16.93 5.50 -5.05
CA LEU A 529 15.89 4.51 -4.82
C LEU A 529 16.20 3.24 -5.62
N ASN A 530 15.64 2.12 -5.16
CA ASN A 530 15.71 0.89 -5.92
C ASN A 530 14.90 1.02 -7.21
N GLY A 531 15.59 0.83 -8.33
CA GLY A 531 15.00 0.72 -9.65
C GLY A 531 14.23 -0.58 -9.81
N GLN A 532 13.39 -0.59 -10.84
CA GLN A 532 12.51 -1.72 -11.13
C GLN A 532 13.27 -2.95 -11.64
N ASP A 533 14.52 -2.77 -12.06
CA ASP A 533 15.45 -3.82 -12.46
C ASP A 533 16.30 -4.35 -11.28
N ASP A 534 15.93 -4.00 -10.05
CA ASP A 534 16.67 -4.34 -8.83
C ASP A 534 18.10 -3.78 -8.81
N LYS A 535 18.32 -2.67 -9.53
CA LYS A 535 19.54 -1.84 -9.56
C LYS A 535 19.21 -0.42 -9.13
N PRO A 536 20.20 0.45 -8.85
CA PRO A 536 19.90 1.84 -8.50
C PRO A 536 19.19 2.61 -9.63
N ASP A 537 18.05 3.25 -9.32
CA ASP A 537 17.40 4.19 -10.23
C ASP A 537 18.14 5.54 -10.19
N LEU A 538 19.06 5.73 -11.13
CA LEU A 538 19.88 6.93 -11.23
C LEU A 538 19.08 8.21 -11.47
N ASN A 539 17.80 8.14 -11.89
CA ASN A 539 16.95 9.33 -11.98
C ASN A 539 16.52 9.86 -10.61
N THR A 540 16.60 9.01 -9.59
CA THR A 540 16.32 9.36 -8.19
C THR A 540 17.60 9.66 -7.41
N LEU A 541 18.75 9.74 -8.11
CA LEU A 541 20.02 10.01 -7.46
C LEU A 541 19.99 11.36 -6.75
N ALA A 542 20.20 11.34 -5.44
CA ALA A 542 20.26 12.52 -4.61
C ALA A 542 21.58 12.55 -3.84
N VAL A 543 22.10 13.76 -3.66
CA VAL A 543 23.37 14.01 -2.96
C VAL A 543 23.12 15.02 -1.86
N PHE A 544 23.35 14.61 -0.63
CA PHE A 544 23.17 15.46 0.54
C PHE A 544 24.51 15.76 1.20
N LEU A 545 24.68 17.01 1.64
CA LEU A 545 25.76 17.46 2.50
C LEU A 545 25.28 17.40 3.94
N ALA A 546 25.75 16.39 4.67
CA ALA A 546 25.52 16.22 6.10
C ALA A 546 26.61 16.94 6.90
N THR A 547 26.23 17.57 8.02
CA THR A 547 27.19 18.18 8.95
C THR A 547 27.78 17.13 9.90
N THR A 548 28.75 17.52 10.72
CA THR A 548 29.32 16.67 11.79
C THR A 548 28.35 16.40 12.94
N GLU A 549 27.21 17.10 12.98
CA GLU A 549 26.18 16.98 14.03
C GLU A 549 24.97 16.16 13.56
N GLN A 550 24.99 15.71 12.30
CA GLN A 550 23.92 14.94 11.69
C GLN A 550 24.36 13.49 11.53
N ALA A 551 23.54 12.58 12.03
CA ALA A 551 23.59 11.17 11.68
C ALA A 551 22.47 10.85 10.68
N ILE A 552 22.67 9.77 9.93
CA ILE A 552 21.66 9.27 8.98
C ILE A 552 21.34 7.82 9.30
N GLN A 553 20.16 7.38 8.87
CA GLN A 553 19.81 5.98 8.79
C GLN A 553 19.10 5.68 7.49
N TYR A 554 19.64 4.78 6.68
CA TYR A 554 19.01 4.31 5.45
C TYR A 554 17.83 3.38 5.76
N HIS A 555 16.79 3.44 4.93
CA HIS A 555 15.75 2.40 4.91
C HIS A 555 16.32 1.09 4.33
N PRO A 556 15.74 -0.08 4.66
CA PRO A 556 16.12 -1.33 4.03
C PRO A 556 15.97 -1.24 2.49
N GLY A 557 17.00 -1.68 1.77
CA GLY A 557 17.00 -1.76 0.31
C GLY A 557 17.35 -0.48 -0.46
N ILE A 558 17.71 0.61 0.23
CA ILE A 558 18.15 1.86 -0.43
C ILE A 558 19.58 1.72 -0.94
N TRP A 559 19.77 2.05 -2.22
CA TRP A 559 21.09 2.14 -2.81
C TRP A 559 21.80 3.39 -2.34
N HIS A 560 23.05 3.26 -1.93
CA HIS A 560 23.86 4.36 -1.44
C HIS A 560 25.33 4.12 -1.73
N HIS A 561 26.12 5.17 -1.73
CA HIS A 561 27.58 5.04 -1.79
C HIS A 561 28.12 4.90 -0.34
N PRO A 562 29.20 4.13 -0.12
CA PRO A 562 29.95 4.15 1.13
C PRO A 562 30.27 5.58 1.61
N MET A 563 30.47 5.79 2.91
CA MET A 563 30.62 7.15 3.46
C MET A 563 31.74 7.97 2.79
N ILE A 564 31.39 9.13 2.24
CA ILE A 564 32.34 10.10 1.67
C ILE A 564 32.61 11.18 2.72
N ALA A 565 33.63 10.96 3.57
CA ALA A 565 34.00 11.91 4.61
C ALA A 565 34.57 13.21 4.01
N LEU A 566 34.31 14.35 4.66
CA LEU A 566 34.86 15.65 4.29
C LEU A 566 35.70 16.21 5.44
N GLY A 567 36.80 16.88 5.11
CA GLY A 567 37.66 17.53 6.11
C GLY A 567 39.14 17.37 5.81
N LYS A 568 39.95 17.46 6.86
CA LYS A 568 41.41 17.31 6.82
C LYS A 568 41.91 16.03 7.52
N GLN A 569 41.01 15.30 8.18
CA GLN A 569 41.31 14.07 8.91
C GLN A 569 40.14 13.09 8.77
N ALA A 570 40.44 11.80 8.95
CA ALA A 570 39.44 10.74 8.91
C ALA A 570 38.30 11.00 9.91
N THR A 571 37.09 10.61 9.51
CA THR A 571 35.92 10.60 10.39
C THR A 571 35.63 9.16 10.76
N ASP A 572 35.55 8.88 12.05
CA ASP A 572 35.02 7.61 12.54
C ASP A 572 33.49 7.70 12.56
N PHE A 573 32.81 6.65 12.10
CA PHE A 573 31.36 6.53 12.15
C PHE A 573 30.99 5.29 12.94
N ALA A 574 30.18 5.44 13.98
CA ALA A 574 29.48 4.30 14.55
C ALA A 574 28.40 3.86 13.55
N CYS A 575 28.44 2.60 13.14
CA CYS A 575 27.47 2.01 12.22
C CYS A 575 26.58 1.01 12.96
N ILE A 576 25.27 1.17 12.89
CA ILE A 576 24.30 0.22 13.46
C ILE A 576 23.59 -0.49 12.31
N VAL A 577 23.70 -1.81 12.27
CA VAL A 577 23.21 -2.65 11.16
C VAL A 577 22.86 -4.04 11.67
N ASN A 578 21.93 -4.74 11.03
CA ASN A 578 21.71 -6.18 11.28
C ASN A 578 22.44 -6.99 10.21
N GLU A 579 23.18 -8.02 10.63
CA GLU A 579 23.96 -8.86 9.71
C GLU A 579 23.87 -10.33 10.09
N SER A 580 24.00 -11.18 9.10
CA SER A 580 23.94 -12.63 9.21
C SER A 580 25.32 -13.26 9.15
N VAL A 581 25.79 -13.80 10.28
CA VAL A 581 27.02 -14.61 10.31
C VAL A 581 26.86 -15.92 9.53
N THR A 582 25.63 -16.44 9.42
CA THR A 582 25.34 -17.72 8.76
C THR A 582 25.04 -17.57 7.27
N GLN A 583 24.65 -16.38 6.81
CA GLN A 583 24.31 -16.06 5.43
C GLN A 583 24.80 -14.64 5.04
N PRO A 584 26.12 -14.39 5.11
CA PRO A 584 26.69 -13.05 4.88
C PRO A 584 26.46 -12.50 3.47
N GLN A 585 26.18 -13.36 2.50
CA GLN A 585 25.79 -12.95 1.15
C GLN A 585 24.46 -12.19 1.07
N LEU A 586 23.64 -12.22 2.13
CA LEU A 586 22.41 -11.42 2.23
C LEU A 586 22.66 -10.02 2.79
N ASP A 587 23.87 -9.77 3.32
CA ASP A 587 24.13 -8.57 4.09
C ASP A 587 24.22 -7.35 3.19
N CYS A 588 24.90 -7.45 2.05
CA CYS A 588 25.12 -6.34 1.13
C CYS A 588 25.07 -6.79 -0.34
N ASP A 589 24.44 -5.98 -1.18
CA ASP A 589 24.62 -6.04 -2.63
C ASP A 589 25.41 -4.84 -3.11
N GLU A 590 26.23 -5.05 -4.14
CA GLU A 590 27.03 -3.99 -4.77
C GLU A 590 26.79 -4.00 -6.29
N VAL A 591 26.72 -2.81 -6.88
CA VAL A 591 26.58 -2.62 -8.33
C VAL A 591 27.46 -1.47 -8.79
N GLU A 592 28.20 -1.68 -9.87
CA GLU A 592 28.93 -0.61 -10.57
C GLU A 592 27.96 0.35 -11.28
N VAL A 593 28.21 1.64 -11.16
CA VAL A 593 27.33 2.73 -11.65
C VAL A 593 28.05 3.86 -12.34
#